data_AF-A0A6A8G3G9-F1
#
_entry.id   AF-A0A6A8G3G9-F1
#
_cell.length_a   1.000
_cell.length_b   1.000
_cell.length_c   1.000
_cell.angle_alpha   90.00
_cell.angle_beta   90.00
_cell.angle_gamma   90.00
#
_symmetry.space_group_name_H-M   'P 1'
#
loop_
_entity.id
_entity.type
_entity.pdbx_description
1 polymer ?
#
loop_
_entity_poly.entity_id
_entity_poly.type
_entity_poly.pdbx_seq_one_letter_code
_entity_poly.pdbx_strand_id
1 'polypeptide(L)'
;SEILRERGIYVHHSTIYRWVQEYAPILYQIWKKKNKQAYYKWHIDETYIKIKGQWNYLYRAIDADGHTLDISLRKKRDNHSAYTFIKQFGKPQMIIIDQAPSTKVAMSKVIKDFKLTPNCHCTSKY
;
A
#
# COMPACT_ATOMS: atom_id res chain seq x y z
N SER A 1 18.79 3.13 17.33
CA SER A 1 18.89 3.32 15.87
C SER A 1 20.36 3.30 15.52
N GLU A 2 20.77 2.40 14.62
CA GLU A 2 22.18 2.26 14.20
C GLU A 2 22.73 3.56 13.62
N ILE A 3 21.96 4.22 12.75
CA ILE A 3 22.30 5.51 12.10
C ILE A 3 22.55 6.64 13.12
N LEU A 4 21.78 6.71 14.20
CA LEU A 4 22.00 7.74 15.24
C LEU A 4 23.21 7.42 16.10
N ARG A 5 23.46 6.12 16.34
CA ARG A 5 24.63 5.67 17.11
C ARG A 5 25.93 5.93 16.36
N GLU A 6 25.94 5.74 15.03
CA GLU A 6 27.07 6.12 14.16
C GLU A 6 27.41 7.61 14.24
N ARG A 7 26.43 8.46 14.57
CA ARG A 7 26.59 9.90 14.78
C ARG A 7 26.92 10.27 16.24
N GLY A 8 27.23 9.30 17.10
CA GLY A 8 27.53 9.51 18.52
C GLY A 8 26.30 9.82 19.38
N ILE A 9 25.08 9.72 18.84
CA ILE A 9 23.85 10.02 19.58
C ILE A 9 23.23 8.73 20.10
N TYR A 10 23.27 8.56 21.43
CA TYR A 10 22.62 7.42 22.07
C TYR A 10 21.12 7.67 22.26
N VAL A 11 20.31 6.86 21.58
CA VAL A 11 18.84 6.92 21.69
C VAL A 11 18.29 5.56 22.01
N HIS A 12 17.55 5.48 23.12
CA HIS A 12 16.86 4.26 23.52
C HIS A 12 15.81 3.85 22.48
N HIS A 13 15.64 2.54 22.26
CA HIS A 13 14.74 2.03 21.21
C HIS A 13 13.29 2.52 21.38
N SER A 14 12.82 2.65 22.63
CA SER A 14 11.47 3.15 22.93
C SER A 14 11.29 4.63 22.59
N THR A 15 12.37 5.42 22.50
CA THR A 15 12.31 6.82 22.06
C THR A 15 12.06 6.90 20.55
N ILE A 16 12.75 6.05 19.77
CA ILE A 16 12.49 5.93 18.33
C ILE A 16 11.06 5.49 18.07
N TYR A 17 10.56 4.51 18.82
CA TYR A 17 9.17 4.07 18.70
C TYR A 17 8.18 5.21 18.97
N ARG A 18 8.40 6.00 20.03
CA ARG A 18 7.56 7.17 20.35
C ARG A 18 7.58 8.22 19.25
N TRP A 19 8.76 8.53 18.68
CA TRP A 19 8.85 9.43 17.53
C TRP A 19 8.10 8.90 16.31
N VAL A 20 8.17 7.60 16.02
CA VAL A 20 7.39 7.02 14.92
C VAL A 20 5.90 7.20 15.18
N GLN A 21 5.40 6.95 16.39
CA GLN A 21 3.98 7.13 16.72
C GLN A 21 3.53 8.60 16.58
N GLU A 22 4.38 9.55 16.99
CA GLU A 22 4.07 10.97 16.98
C GLU A 22 4.18 11.60 15.58
N TYR A 23 5.27 11.32 14.85
CA TYR A 23 5.59 12.01 13.60
C TYR A 23 5.13 11.26 12.34
N ALA A 24 4.94 9.94 12.38
CA ALA A 24 4.50 9.21 11.18
C ALA A 24 3.17 9.72 10.59
N PRO A 25 2.14 10.06 11.40
CA PRO A 25 0.90 10.63 10.84
C PRO A 25 1.13 11.95 10.13
N ILE A 26 1.98 12.82 10.69
CA ILE A 26 2.30 14.15 10.13
C ILE A 26 3.06 13.99 8.81
N LEU A 27 4.11 13.15 8.82
CA LEU A 27 4.90 12.84 7.63
C LEU A 27 4.04 12.24 6.52
N TYR A 28 3.11 11.34 6.87
CA TYR A 28 2.17 10.76 5.92
C TYR A 28 1.28 11.83 5.27
N GLN A 29 0.74 12.79 6.03
CA GLN A 29 -0.09 13.86 5.45
C GLN A 29 0.71 14.76 4.50
N ILE A 30 1.94 15.11 4.86
CA ILE A 30 2.83 15.91 4.01
C ILE A 30 3.15 15.13 2.72
N TRP A 31 3.53 13.86 2.86
CA TRP A 31 3.83 12.97 1.74
C TRP A 31 2.62 12.81 0.82
N LYS A 32 1.43 12.59 1.37
CA LYS A 32 0.17 12.45 0.62
C LYS A 32 -0.18 13.71 -0.16
N LYS A 33 0.08 14.90 0.40
CA LYS A 33 -0.15 16.17 -0.32
C LYS A 33 0.84 16.36 -1.47
N LYS A 34 2.12 16.01 -1.28
CA LYS A 34 3.16 16.16 -2.30
C LYS A 34 3.02 15.19 -3.46
N ASN A 35 2.62 13.94 -3.19
CA ASN A 35 2.60 12.88 -4.20
C ASN A 35 1.25 12.73 -4.92
N LYS A 36 0.32 13.67 -4.72
CA LYS A 36 -1.05 13.60 -5.27
C LYS A 36 -1.16 13.45 -6.79
N GLN A 37 -0.12 13.82 -7.53
CA GLN A 37 -0.09 13.82 -9.00
C GLN A 37 0.57 12.58 -9.62
N ALA A 38 1.35 11.78 -8.87
CA ALA A 38 2.11 10.64 -9.41
C ALA A 38 1.23 9.41 -9.77
N TYR A 39 -0.10 9.53 -9.60
CA TYR A 39 -1.04 8.41 -9.51
C TYR A 39 -1.60 7.91 -10.85
N TYR A 40 -0.87 8.04 -11.95
CA TYR A 40 -1.38 7.62 -13.27
C TYR A 40 -1.46 6.10 -13.42
N LYS A 41 -0.52 5.35 -12.83
CA LYS A 41 -0.51 3.88 -12.86
C LYS A 41 -0.28 3.34 -11.45
N TRP A 42 -1.11 2.39 -11.00
CA TRP A 42 -0.98 1.78 -9.69
C TRP A 42 -0.60 0.32 -9.82
N HIS A 43 0.39 -0.13 -9.07
CA HIS A 43 0.69 -1.52 -8.85
C HIS A 43 0.17 -1.94 -7.48
N ILE A 44 -0.71 -2.94 -7.44
CA ILE A 44 -1.27 -3.50 -6.21
C ILE A 44 -0.68 -4.89 -6.02
N ASP A 45 -0.09 -5.07 -4.85
CA ASP A 45 0.62 -6.27 -4.43
C ASP A 45 0.00 -6.79 -3.12
N GLU A 46 -0.24 -8.10 -3.04
CA GLU A 46 -0.71 -8.79 -1.84
C GLU A 46 0.37 -9.74 -1.32
N THR A 47 0.96 -9.40 -0.19
CA THR A 47 1.96 -10.22 0.49
C THR A 47 1.46 -10.68 1.86
N TYR A 48 1.90 -11.85 2.34
CA TYR A 48 1.60 -12.35 3.67
C TYR A 48 2.78 -12.09 4.63
N ILE A 49 2.49 -11.55 5.82
CA ILE A 49 3.50 -11.27 6.85
C ILE A 49 3.09 -11.86 8.19
N LYS A 50 4.07 -12.33 8.97
CA LYS A 50 3.84 -12.93 10.29
C LYS A 50 4.03 -11.88 11.38
N ILE A 51 2.98 -11.55 12.12
CA ILE A 51 3.00 -10.58 13.23
C ILE A 51 2.61 -11.31 14.51
N LYS A 52 3.48 -11.30 15.52
CA LYS A 52 3.28 -11.97 16.82
C LYS A 52 2.83 -13.44 16.66
N GLY A 53 3.42 -14.16 15.72
CA GLY A 53 3.10 -15.56 15.47
C GLY A 53 1.92 -15.82 14.53
N GLN A 54 1.13 -14.80 14.17
CA GLN A 54 -0.06 -14.92 13.32
C GLN A 54 0.19 -14.40 11.91
N TRP A 55 -0.30 -15.13 10.90
CA TRP A 55 -0.27 -14.67 9.51
C TRP A 55 -1.28 -13.56 9.27
N ASN A 56 -0.84 -12.49 8.63
CA ASN A 56 -1.64 -11.34 8.24
C ASN A 56 -1.40 -11.05 6.75
N TYR A 57 -2.39 -10.48 6.10
CA TYR A 57 -2.37 -10.08 4.69
C TYR A 57 -2.05 -8.59 4.60
N LEU A 58 -1.02 -8.27 3.84
CA LEU A 58 -0.55 -6.92 3.58
C LEU A 58 -0.87 -6.56 2.13
N TYR A 59 -1.74 -5.58 1.95
CA TYR A 59 -2.00 -4.97 0.65
C TYR A 59 -1.12 -3.74 0.52
N ARG A 60 -0.38 -3.63 -0.57
CA ARG A 60 0.45 -2.47 -0.87
C ARG A 60 0.06 -1.90 -2.23
N ALA A 61 -0.15 -0.60 -2.28
CA ALA A 61 -0.30 0.14 -3.52
C ALA A 61 0.98 0.93 -3.78
N ILE A 62 1.52 0.86 -4.99
CA ILE A 62 2.74 1.52 -5.43
C ILE A 62 2.43 2.26 -6.74
N ASP A 63 3.02 3.43 -6.97
CA ASP A 63 2.97 4.05 -8.30
C ASP A 63 3.97 3.40 -9.28
N ALA A 64 3.96 3.84 -10.54
CA ALA A 64 4.91 3.36 -11.54
C ALA A 64 6.38 3.76 -11.25
N ASP A 65 6.59 4.80 -10.44
CA ASP A 65 7.92 5.31 -10.08
C ASP A 65 8.48 4.59 -8.82
N GLY A 66 7.72 3.65 -8.26
CA GLY A 66 8.12 2.86 -7.10
C GLY A 66 7.76 3.47 -5.74
N HIS A 67 7.05 4.60 -5.69
CA HIS A 67 6.61 5.20 -4.45
C HIS A 67 5.39 4.47 -3.89
N THR A 68 5.43 4.16 -2.60
CA THR A 68 4.31 3.51 -1.91
C THR A 68 3.15 4.49 -1.74
N LEU A 69 2.04 4.22 -2.40
CA LEU A 69 0.77 4.95 -2.29
C LEU A 69 0.14 4.79 -0.91
N ASP A 70 0.06 3.53 -0.48
CA ASP A 70 -0.48 3.17 0.83
C ASP A 70 -0.22 1.70 1.13
N ILE A 71 -0.45 1.35 2.39
CA ILE A 71 -0.34 -0.02 2.88
C ILE A 71 -1.52 -0.30 3.81
N SER A 72 -2.23 -1.41 3.57
CA SER A 72 -3.30 -1.88 4.45
C SER A 72 -3.01 -3.28 4.98
N LEU A 73 -2.98 -3.41 6.30
CA LEU A 73 -2.78 -4.68 6.99
C LEU A 73 -4.13 -5.26 7.44
N ARG A 74 -4.40 -6.51 7.10
CA ARG A 74 -5.63 -7.23 7.46
C ARG A 74 -5.32 -8.61 8.04
N LYS A 75 -6.10 -9.04 9.04
CA LYS A 75 -5.98 -10.37 9.64
C LYS A 75 -6.50 -11.49 8.74
N LYS A 76 -7.44 -11.19 7.85
CA LYS A 76 -8.09 -12.14 6.95
C LYS A 76 -7.97 -11.67 5.51
N ARG A 77 -7.85 -12.63 4.61
CA ARG A 77 -7.96 -12.42 3.17
C ARG A 77 -9.41 -12.16 2.83
N ASP A 78 -9.70 -11.01 2.25
CA ASP A 78 -11.07 -10.61 1.97
C ASP A 78 -11.13 -9.73 0.72
N ASN A 79 -11.99 -10.15 -0.22
CA ASN A 79 -12.23 -9.44 -1.47
C ASN A 79 -12.89 -8.08 -1.24
N HIS A 80 -13.71 -7.95 -0.18
CA HIS A 80 -14.32 -6.68 0.17
C HIS A 80 -13.28 -5.69 0.71
N SER A 81 -12.38 -6.16 1.58
CA SER A 81 -11.25 -5.37 2.06
C SER A 81 -10.34 -4.89 0.94
N ALA A 82 -10.00 -5.76 -0.03
CA ALA A 82 -9.23 -5.39 -1.21
C ALA A 82 -9.97 -4.37 -2.09
N TYR A 83 -11.28 -4.55 -2.31
CA TYR A 83 -12.09 -3.58 -3.06
C TYR A 83 -12.12 -2.19 -2.39
N THR A 84 -12.36 -2.14 -1.07
CA THR A 84 -12.40 -0.88 -0.31
C THR A 84 -11.05 -0.18 -0.31
N PHE A 85 -9.96 -0.95 -0.22
CA PHE A 85 -8.59 -0.43 -0.34
C PHE A 85 -8.36 0.22 -1.71
N ILE A 86 -8.78 -0.41 -2.81
CA ILE A 86 -8.59 0.18 -4.15
C ILE A 86 -9.45 1.43 -4.34
N LYS A 87 -10.69 1.39 -3.85
CA LYS A 87 -11.66 2.49 -4.00
C LYS A 87 -11.22 3.78 -3.30
N GLN A 88 -10.45 3.70 -2.21
CA GLN A 88 -10.06 4.88 -1.43
C GLN A 88 -9.14 5.86 -2.18
N PHE A 89 -8.51 5.41 -3.27
CA PHE A 89 -7.61 6.21 -4.09
C PHE A 89 -8.31 6.92 -5.26
N GLY A 90 -9.60 6.66 -5.48
CA GLY A 90 -10.37 7.25 -6.59
C GLY A 90 -10.29 6.43 -7.89
N LYS A 91 -10.32 7.11 -9.04
CA LYS A 91 -10.33 6.47 -10.37
C LYS A 91 -8.90 6.41 -10.95
N PRO A 92 -8.27 5.23 -11.02
CA PRO A 92 -6.98 5.06 -11.68
C PRO A 92 -7.12 5.10 -13.21
N GLN A 93 -6.08 5.56 -13.90
CA GLN A 93 -5.98 5.37 -15.35
C GLN A 93 -5.45 3.98 -15.72
N MET A 94 -4.59 3.40 -14.87
CA MET A 94 -4.09 2.04 -15.05
C MET A 94 -3.90 1.34 -13.71
N ILE A 95 -4.33 0.09 -13.59
CA ILE A 95 -4.08 -0.76 -12.42
C ILE A 95 -3.35 -2.04 -12.87
N ILE A 96 -2.22 -2.31 -12.25
CA ILE A 96 -1.43 -3.51 -12.38
C ILE A 96 -1.60 -4.30 -11.09
N ILE A 97 -1.92 -5.59 -11.19
CA ILE A 97 -2.11 -6.44 -10.03
C ILE A 97 -1.29 -7.71 -10.22
N ASP A 98 -0.76 -8.23 -9.11
CA ASP A 98 -0.27 -9.59 -9.03
C ASP A 98 -1.38 -10.63 -9.36
N GLN A 99 -1.00 -11.88 -9.63
CA GLN A 99 -1.98 -12.92 -9.95
C GLN A 99 -2.75 -13.46 -8.73
N ALA A 100 -2.77 -12.76 -7.59
CA ALA A 100 -3.38 -13.26 -6.37
C ALA A 100 -4.91 -13.45 -6.54
N PRO A 101 -5.49 -14.59 -6.09
CA PRO A 101 -6.91 -14.87 -6.24
C PRO A 101 -7.89 -13.80 -5.71
N SER A 102 -7.60 -13.19 -4.57
CA SER A 102 -8.43 -12.16 -3.92
C SER A 102 -8.40 -10.82 -4.65
N THR A 103 -7.22 -10.42 -5.13
CA THR A 103 -7.03 -9.16 -5.85
C THR A 103 -7.72 -9.21 -7.22
N LYS A 104 -7.78 -10.38 -7.88
CA LYS A 104 -8.57 -10.60 -9.10
C LYS A 104 -10.07 -10.32 -8.92
N VAL A 105 -10.69 -10.86 -7.86
CA VAL A 105 -12.13 -10.67 -7.62
C VAL A 105 -12.45 -9.22 -7.26
N ALA A 106 -11.61 -8.59 -6.44
CA ALA A 106 -11.73 -7.17 -6.14
C ALA A 106 -11.60 -6.31 -7.41
N MET A 107 -10.66 -6.66 -8.29
CA MET A 107 -10.43 -5.94 -9.54
C MET A 107 -11.62 -5.98 -10.49
N SER A 108 -12.23 -7.15 -10.70
CA SER A 108 -13.43 -7.26 -11.54
C SER A 108 -14.56 -6.35 -11.05
N LYS A 109 -14.70 -6.17 -9.73
CA LYS A 109 -15.66 -5.21 -9.14
C LYS A 109 -15.25 -3.76 -9.38
N VAL A 110 -13.97 -3.41 -9.19
CA VAL A 110 -13.44 -2.07 -9.43
C VAL A 110 -13.56 -1.67 -10.91
N ILE A 111 -13.23 -2.55 -11.85
CA ILE A 111 -13.37 -2.30 -13.30
C ILE A 111 -14.83 -1.98 -13.64
N LYS A 112 -15.78 -2.76 -13.10
CA LYS A 112 -17.21 -2.56 -13.31
C LYS A 112 -17.69 -1.23 -12.73
N ASP A 113 -17.27 -0.89 -11.52
CA ASP A 113 -17.72 0.31 -10.80
C ASP A 113 -17.14 1.61 -11.38
N PHE A 114 -15.87 1.60 -11.79
CA PHE A 114 -15.20 2.79 -12.35
C PHE A 114 -15.30 2.90 -13.88
N LYS A 115 -15.94 1.92 -14.54
CA LYS A 115 -16.08 1.81 -16.01
C LYS A 115 -14.72 1.98 -16.71
N LEU A 116 -13.71 1.25 -16.23
CA LEU A 116 -12.36 1.30 -16.80
C LEU A 116 -12.35 0.56 -18.14
N THR A 117 -11.65 1.11 -19.15
CA THR A 117 -11.52 0.43 -20.45
C THR A 117 -10.61 -0.80 -20.32
N PRO A 118 -10.78 -1.83 -21.18
CA PRO A 118 -10.04 -3.09 -21.05
C PRO A 118 -8.51 -2.93 -21.09
N ASN A 119 -7.99 -1.90 -21.74
CA ASN A 119 -6.55 -1.62 -21.84
C ASN A 119 -5.96 -0.93 -20.60
N CYS A 120 -6.78 -0.60 -19.59
CA CYS A 120 -6.38 0.07 -18.35
C CYS A 120 -6.00 -0.90 -17.23
N HIS A 121 -5.90 -2.20 -17.49
CA HIS A 121 -5.48 -3.16 -16.48
C HIS A 121 -4.53 -4.21 -17.06
N CYS A 122 -3.46 -4.50 -16.32
CA CYS A 122 -2.50 -5.53 -16.69
C CYS A 122 -2.30 -6.47 -15.50
N THR A 123 -2.34 -7.77 -15.75
CA THR A 123 -1.92 -8.75 -14.75
C THR A 123 -0.44 -9.02 -14.98
N SER A 124 0.42 -8.56 -14.08
CA SER A 124 1.86 -8.79 -14.21
C SER A 124 2.19 -10.15 -13.60
N LYS A 125 2.74 -11.06 -14.40
CA LYS A 125 3.56 -12.15 -13.86
C LYS A 125 4.96 -11.58 -13.71
N TYR A 126 5.51 -11.65 -12.50
CA TYR A 126 6.96 -11.78 -12.39
C TYR A 126 7.36 -13.09 -13.07
#